data_AF-A0AAP0C1G7-F1
#
_entry.id   AF-A0AAP0C1G7-F1
#
_cell.length_a   1.000
_cell.length_b   1.000
_cell.length_c   1.000
_cell.angle_alpha   90.00
_cell.angle_beta   90.00
_cell.angle_gamma   90.00
#
_symmetry.space_group_name_H-M   'P 1'
#
loop_
_entity.id
_entity.type
_entity.pdbx_description
1 polymer ?
#
loop_
_entity_poly.entity_id
_entity_poly.type
_entity_poly.pdbx_seq_one_letter_code
_entity_poly.pdbx_strand_id
1 'polypeptide(L)'
;MTGLEELATRTLLISPEASVPADGAGGGSGSSSWPAECHGLLFSVALVVPAVLFVAYLASQARRSCAKLSYGRSYIMIAYYALLWIVSILNLIWCVLQSWQCTPTKEVSWNIVSLFTKSGLLFLEISLIAFLLQGNRASDLEALTRTFVVSGVIVAADVLLKSIYLFGFGVPLFVDGPGQSNRVKWGLWIIHKLLLTAIYGLILFMHHSKWRERLPARPAFYNYICAMFLINAISLFSCVLIQNGAGFGFWLHGLVTLCYHSAYLPLLYVTFLADFFQEEDLRLENVYYSEMKDAGFFDADWE
;
A
#
# COMPACT_ATOMS: atom_id res chain seq x y z
N MET A 1 17.68 32.83 -72.97
CA MET A 1 16.51 32.39 -72.19
C MET A 1 16.39 30.88 -72.34
N THR A 2 17.15 30.11 -71.55
CA THR A 2 17.12 28.63 -71.39
C THR A 2 18.33 28.23 -70.54
N GLY A 3 18.35 28.61 -69.26
CA GLY A 3 19.53 28.33 -68.41
C GLY A 3 19.42 28.71 -66.94
N LEU A 4 18.23 29.04 -66.43
CA LEU A 4 18.01 29.42 -65.02
C LEU A 4 16.88 28.62 -64.34
N GLU A 5 16.25 27.66 -65.02
CA GLU A 5 15.23 26.78 -64.41
C GLU A 5 15.77 25.41 -63.93
N GLU A 6 17.01 25.04 -64.25
CA GLU A 6 17.57 23.73 -63.84
C GLU A 6 18.25 23.76 -62.45
N LEU A 7 18.42 24.94 -61.86
CA LEU A 7 19.07 25.15 -60.55
C LEU A 7 18.10 25.20 -59.36
N ALA A 8 16.78 25.24 -59.60
CA ALA A 8 15.78 25.25 -58.54
C ALA A 8 15.29 23.84 -58.14
N THR A 9 15.49 22.84 -59.00
CA THR A 9 14.93 21.48 -58.80
C THR A 9 15.89 20.52 -58.08
N ARG A 10 17.18 20.86 -57.93
CA ARG A 10 18.19 19.98 -57.30
C ARG A 10 18.37 20.18 -55.79
N THR A 11 17.68 21.13 -55.16
CA THR A 11 17.92 21.49 -53.74
C THR A 11 16.88 20.91 -52.76
N LEU A 12 15.97 20.03 -53.21
CA LEU A 12 14.88 19.49 -52.35
C LEU A 12 14.90 17.99 -52.06
N LEU A 13 15.98 17.26 -52.39
CA LEU A 13 16.10 15.84 -52.03
C LEU A 13 17.55 15.47 -51.70
N ILE A 14 18.00 15.69 -50.46
CA ILE A 14 19.08 14.91 -49.83
C ILE A 14 18.77 14.79 -48.33
N SER A 15 18.42 13.57 -47.94
CA SER A 15 18.49 13.03 -46.58
C SER A 15 19.97 12.79 -46.22
N PRO A 16 20.43 13.08 -44.98
CA PRO A 16 21.67 12.51 -44.48
C PRO A 16 21.35 11.37 -43.51
N GLU A 17 21.44 10.14 -44.02
CA GLU A 17 21.64 8.94 -43.22
C GLU A 17 23.09 8.98 -42.70
N ALA A 18 23.27 9.25 -41.41
CA ALA A 18 24.57 9.21 -40.75
C ALA A 18 24.87 7.76 -40.34
N SER A 19 25.80 7.14 -41.06
CA SER A 19 26.44 5.88 -40.70
C SER A 19 27.71 6.16 -39.88
N VAL A 20 28.04 5.26 -38.93
CA VAL A 20 29.37 4.87 -38.35
C VAL A 20 29.16 4.31 -36.92
N PRO A 21 29.90 3.27 -36.44
CA PRO A 21 30.46 2.10 -37.12
C PRO A 21 30.03 0.75 -36.45
N ALA A 22 30.36 -0.35 -37.12
CA ALA A 22 30.34 -1.69 -36.54
C ALA A 22 31.62 -1.93 -35.73
N ASP A 23 31.47 -2.18 -34.43
CA ASP A 23 32.49 -2.79 -33.57
C ASP A 23 31.93 -4.09 -32.98
N GLY A 24 32.72 -5.15 -33.09
CA GLY A 24 32.34 -6.52 -32.74
C GLY A 24 32.54 -6.88 -31.27
N ALA A 25 31.75 -7.85 -30.81
CA ALA A 25 32.01 -8.86 -29.77
C ALA A 25 30.65 -9.52 -29.49
N GLY A 26 30.44 -10.83 -29.61
CA GLY A 26 31.28 -11.87 -29.04
C GLY A 26 30.88 -12.14 -27.58
N GLY A 27 29.75 -12.83 -27.37
CA GLY A 27 29.44 -13.55 -26.13
C GLY A 27 28.77 -12.75 -25.02
N GLY A 28 27.55 -13.15 -24.66
CA GLY A 28 26.86 -12.66 -23.46
C GLY A 28 25.49 -13.29 -23.29
N SER A 29 25.47 -14.38 -22.52
CA SER A 29 24.28 -15.06 -21.98
C SER A 29 23.09 -14.14 -21.68
N GLY A 30 22.08 -14.15 -22.54
CA GLY A 30 20.80 -13.46 -22.33
C GLY A 30 19.80 -14.28 -21.54
N SER A 31 20.22 -14.87 -20.42
CA SER A 31 19.32 -15.53 -19.47
C SER A 31 19.16 -14.65 -18.23
N SER A 32 17.94 -14.11 -18.00
CA SER A 32 17.38 -13.59 -16.73
C SER A 32 17.11 -12.08 -16.50
N SER A 33 17.15 -11.18 -17.49
CA SER A 33 16.97 -9.73 -17.22
C SER A 33 15.58 -9.13 -17.50
N TRP A 34 14.50 -9.92 -17.49
CA TRP A 34 13.15 -9.45 -17.86
C TRP A 34 12.41 -8.55 -16.82
N PRO A 35 12.79 -8.44 -15.53
CA PRO A 35 12.12 -7.50 -14.61
C PRO A 35 12.80 -6.12 -14.54
N ALA A 36 13.96 -5.90 -15.18
CA ALA A 36 14.79 -4.70 -14.98
C ALA A 36 14.53 -3.55 -15.97
N GLU A 37 13.79 -3.78 -17.06
CA GLU A 37 13.67 -2.81 -18.16
C GLU A 37 12.57 -1.77 -17.97
N CYS A 38 11.63 -1.97 -17.04
CA CYS A 38 10.49 -1.05 -16.87
C CYS A 38 10.50 -0.24 -15.57
N HIS A 39 11.00 -0.84 -14.49
CA HIS A 39 11.33 -0.15 -13.26
C HIS A 39 12.79 -0.48 -12.93
N GLY A 40 13.55 0.51 -12.44
CA GLY A 40 14.94 0.28 -12.05
C GLY A 40 15.04 -0.86 -11.03
N LEU A 41 16.05 -1.72 -11.17
CA LEU A 41 16.23 -2.92 -10.33
C LEU A 41 16.15 -2.60 -8.83
N LEU A 42 16.71 -1.47 -8.41
CA LEU A 42 16.66 -1.00 -7.03
C LEU A 42 15.23 -0.77 -6.52
N PHE A 43 14.35 -0.23 -7.36
CA PHE A 43 12.94 0.00 -7.03
C PHE A 43 12.23 -1.33 -6.78
N SER A 44 12.39 -2.28 -7.71
CA SER A 44 11.77 -3.61 -7.61
C SER A 44 12.26 -4.38 -6.39
N VAL A 45 13.56 -4.36 -6.11
CA VAL A 45 14.15 -5.01 -4.92
C VAL A 45 13.65 -4.34 -3.63
N ALA A 46 13.65 -3.01 -3.58
CA ALA A 46 13.18 -2.26 -2.41
C ALA A 46 11.69 -2.49 -2.13
N LEU A 47 10.90 -2.90 -3.13
CA LEU A 47 9.48 -3.16 -2.98
C LEU A 47 9.20 -4.62 -2.58
N VAL A 48 9.83 -5.59 -3.25
CA VAL A 48 9.60 -7.03 -3.01
C VAL A 48 10.21 -7.51 -1.69
N VAL A 49 11.44 -7.09 -1.36
CA VAL A 49 12.15 -7.59 -0.17
C VAL A 49 11.39 -7.32 1.13
N PRO A 50 10.90 -6.09 1.40
CA PRO A 50 10.10 -5.84 2.60
C PRO A 50 8.81 -6.65 2.65
N ALA A 51 8.13 -6.84 1.51
CA ALA A 51 6.90 -7.63 1.44
C ALA A 51 7.17 -9.11 1.77
N VAL A 52 8.24 -9.70 1.22
CA VAL A 52 8.66 -11.08 1.53
C VAL A 52 9.03 -11.21 3.00
N LEU A 53 9.84 -10.30 3.53
CA LEU A 53 10.25 -10.29 4.93
C LEU A 53 9.05 -10.21 5.86
N PHE A 54 8.08 -9.36 5.55
CA PHE A 54 6.87 -9.21 6.37
C PHE A 54 5.99 -10.46 6.34
N VAL A 55 5.76 -11.07 5.17
CA VAL A 55 5.02 -12.34 5.07
C VAL A 55 5.75 -13.48 5.78
N ALA A 56 7.08 -13.56 5.64
CA ALA A 56 7.90 -14.55 6.35
C ALA A 56 7.83 -14.36 7.87
N TYR A 57 7.87 -13.10 8.33
CA TYR A 57 7.69 -12.76 9.73
C TYR A 57 6.32 -13.21 10.24
N LEU A 58 5.23 -12.88 9.54
CA LEU A 58 3.89 -13.35 9.88
C LEU A 58 3.82 -14.87 9.92
N ALA A 59 4.41 -15.56 8.93
CA ALA A 59 4.45 -17.02 8.86
C ALA A 59 5.17 -17.64 10.06
N SER A 60 6.31 -17.06 10.46
CA SER A 60 7.08 -17.53 11.61
C SER A 60 6.30 -17.41 12.92
N GLN A 61 5.46 -16.37 13.04
CA GLN A 61 4.63 -16.14 14.21
C GLN A 61 3.27 -16.82 14.14
N ALA A 62 2.85 -17.31 12.97
CA ALA A 62 1.51 -17.83 12.74
C ALA A 62 1.07 -18.86 13.77
N ARG A 63 1.93 -19.83 14.09
CA ARG A 63 1.61 -20.88 15.06
C ARG A 63 1.40 -20.31 16.47
N ARG A 64 2.26 -19.38 16.89
CA ARG A 64 2.19 -18.74 18.21
C ARG A 64 0.97 -17.83 18.30
N SER A 65 0.78 -16.98 17.29
CA SER A 65 -0.36 -16.08 17.20
C SER A 65 -1.70 -16.82 17.13
N CYS A 66 -1.81 -17.91 16.37
CA CYS A 66 -3.05 -18.71 16.32
C CYS A 66 -3.36 -19.40 17.66
N ALA A 67 -2.34 -19.95 18.34
CA ALA A 67 -2.54 -20.54 19.67
C ALA A 67 -3.04 -19.49 20.67
N LYS A 68 -2.44 -18.30 20.68
CA LYS A 68 -2.84 -17.16 21.53
C LYS A 68 -4.24 -16.67 21.22
N LEU A 69 -4.53 -16.41 19.94
CA LEU A 69 -5.86 -15.97 19.47
C LEU A 69 -6.97 -16.97 19.79
N SER A 70 -6.67 -18.28 19.74
CA SER A 70 -7.63 -19.32 20.11
C SER A 70 -7.94 -19.33 21.62
N TYR A 71 -6.98 -18.94 22.46
CA TYR A 71 -7.15 -18.91 23.92
C TYR A 71 -7.77 -17.58 24.41
N GLY A 72 -7.41 -16.47 23.78
CA GLY A 72 -7.89 -15.12 24.13
C GLY A 72 -9.35 -14.83 23.81
N ARG A 73 -10.02 -15.67 23.00
CA ARG A 73 -11.44 -15.53 22.57
C ARG A 73 -11.83 -14.16 21.98
N SER A 74 -10.86 -13.34 21.56
CA SER A 74 -11.12 -12.04 20.94
C SER A 74 -11.36 -12.19 19.43
N TYR A 75 -12.63 -12.27 19.05
CA TYR A 75 -13.06 -12.37 17.65
C TYR A 75 -12.59 -11.20 16.77
N ILE A 76 -12.44 -10.01 17.37
CA ILE A 76 -11.93 -8.81 16.68
C ILE A 76 -10.50 -9.04 16.20
N MET A 77 -9.62 -9.48 17.09
CA MET A 77 -8.20 -9.67 16.76
C MET A 77 -8.00 -10.81 15.78
N ILE A 78 -8.81 -11.87 15.87
CA ILE A 78 -8.83 -12.96 14.88
C ILE A 78 -9.16 -12.42 13.49
N ALA A 79 -10.22 -11.61 13.37
CA ALA A 79 -10.67 -11.07 12.10
C ALA A 79 -9.62 -10.14 11.47
N TYR A 80 -9.05 -9.21 12.24
CA TYR A 80 -7.99 -8.31 11.74
C TYR A 80 -6.71 -9.07 11.37
N TYR A 81 -6.32 -10.09 12.13
CA TYR A 81 -5.17 -10.92 11.81
C TYR A 81 -5.39 -11.71 10.51
N ALA A 82 -6.57 -12.29 10.31
CA ALA A 82 -6.93 -12.99 9.08
C ALA A 82 -6.93 -12.03 7.86
N LEU A 83 -7.51 -10.85 8.01
CA LEU A 83 -7.50 -9.83 6.95
C LEU A 83 -6.08 -9.35 6.65
N LEU A 84 -5.26 -9.11 7.68
CA LEU A 84 -3.85 -8.74 7.52
C LEU A 84 -3.11 -9.80 6.71
N TRP A 85 -3.31 -11.09 6.99
CA TRP A 85 -2.74 -12.19 6.23
C TRP A 85 -3.14 -12.18 4.76
N ILE A 86 -4.44 -12.07 4.49
CA ILE A 86 -4.98 -12.05 3.13
C ILE A 86 -4.40 -10.87 2.35
N VAL A 87 -4.45 -9.66 2.93
CA VAL A 87 -3.93 -8.44 2.28
C VAL A 87 -2.42 -8.47 2.13
N SER A 88 -1.69 -9.10 3.04
CA SER A 88 -0.22 -9.25 2.91
C SER A 88 0.17 -10.16 1.76
N ILE A 89 -0.55 -11.27 1.57
CA ILE A 89 -0.35 -12.16 0.42
C ILE A 89 -0.68 -11.44 -0.88
N LEU A 90 -1.78 -10.69 -0.92
CA LEU A 90 -2.18 -9.89 -2.08
C LEU A 90 -1.13 -8.82 -2.41
N ASN A 91 -0.65 -8.13 -1.39
CA ASN A 91 0.42 -7.15 -1.55
C ASN A 91 1.69 -7.80 -2.10
N LEU A 92 2.09 -8.97 -1.58
CA LEU A 92 3.23 -9.72 -2.09
C LEU A 92 3.03 -10.12 -3.57
N ILE A 93 1.85 -10.62 -3.94
CA ILE A 93 1.52 -10.94 -5.33
C ILE A 93 1.65 -9.69 -6.21
N TRP A 94 1.11 -8.55 -5.77
CA TRP A 94 1.24 -7.28 -6.49
C TRP A 94 2.70 -6.87 -6.69
N CYS A 95 3.52 -6.98 -5.63
CA CYS A 95 4.95 -6.67 -5.65
C CYS A 95 5.72 -7.53 -6.65
N VAL A 96 5.46 -8.85 -6.66
CA VAL A 96 6.13 -9.80 -7.56
C VAL A 96 5.68 -9.63 -9.01
N LEU A 97 4.39 -9.31 -9.21
CA LEU A 97 3.81 -9.15 -10.54
C LEU A 97 3.93 -7.73 -11.11
N GLN A 98 4.66 -6.83 -10.45
CA GLN A 98 4.81 -5.43 -10.87
C GLN A 98 5.29 -5.28 -12.32
N SER A 99 6.15 -6.17 -12.80
CA SER A 99 6.65 -6.15 -14.17
C SER A 99 5.55 -6.35 -15.24
N TRP A 100 4.37 -6.86 -14.86
CA TRP A 100 3.25 -7.03 -15.79
C TRP A 100 2.66 -5.69 -16.24
N GLN A 101 2.90 -4.59 -15.51
CA GLN A 101 2.51 -3.24 -15.91
C GLN A 101 3.03 -2.86 -17.30
N CYS A 102 4.13 -3.48 -17.72
CA CYS A 102 4.89 -3.09 -18.91
C CYS A 102 4.71 -4.08 -20.06
N THR A 103 3.91 -5.12 -19.83
CA THR A 103 3.58 -6.13 -20.83
C THR A 103 2.16 -5.90 -21.33
N PRO A 104 1.96 -5.41 -22.56
CA PRO A 104 0.63 -5.05 -23.06
C PRO A 104 -0.33 -6.25 -23.10
N THR A 105 0.17 -7.48 -23.25
CA THR A 105 -0.66 -8.70 -23.26
C THR A 105 -1.23 -9.09 -21.89
N LYS A 106 -0.73 -8.50 -20.80
CA LYS A 106 -1.13 -8.82 -19.42
C LYS A 106 -1.82 -7.68 -18.69
N GLU A 107 -2.22 -6.63 -19.41
CA GLU A 107 -2.83 -5.42 -18.85
C GLU A 107 -4.08 -5.73 -17.99
N VAL A 108 -4.99 -6.58 -18.48
CA VAL A 108 -6.21 -6.95 -17.73
C VAL A 108 -5.88 -7.60 -16.40
N SER A 109 -4.94 -8.55 -16.39
CA SER A 109 -4.51 -9.24 -15.16
C SER A 109 -3.83 -8.27 -14.20
N TRP A 110 -2.97 -7.37 -14.70
CA TRP A 110 -2.34 -6.32 -13.89
C TRP A 110 -3.36 -5.37 -13.25
N ASN A 111 -4.38 -5.00 -14.00
CA ASN A 111 -5.45 -4.14 -13.52
C ASN A 111 -6.29 -4.82 -12.44
N ILE A 112 -6.62 -6.11 -12.60
CA ILE A 112 -7.37 -6.89 -11.59
C ILE A 112 -6.56 -7.02 -10.29
N VAL A 113 -5.29 -7.42 -10.37
CA VAL A 113 -4.45 -7.59 -9.18
C VAL A 113 -4.22 -6.25 -8.47
N SER A 114 -4.03 -5.17 -9.23
CA SER A 114 -3.87 -3.82 -8.67
C SER A 114 -5.13 -3.31 -7.99
N LEU A 115 -6.29 -3.55 -8.61
CA LEU A 115 -7.58 -3.14 -8.06
C LEU A 115 -7.86 -3.89 -6.75
N PHE A 116 -7.66 -5.20 -6.71
CA PHE A 116 -7.93 -6.00 -5.52
C PHE A 116 -6.93 -5.76 -4.39
N THR A 117 -5.65 -5.55 -4.72
CA THR A 117 -4.63 -5.25 -3.71
C THR A 117 -4.87 -3.88 -3.07
N LYS A 118 -5.12 -2.84 -3.89
CA LYS A 118 -5.37 -1.48 -3.36
C LYS A 118 -6.69 -1.42 -2.58
N SER A 119 -7.73 -2.13 -3.00
CA SER A 119 -8.99 -2.20 -2.26
C SER A 119 -8.85 -2.96 -0.95
N GLY A 120 -8.07 -4.05 -0.90
CA GLY A 120 -7.77 -4.77 0.34
C GLY A 120 -7.02 -3.91 1.36
N LEU A 121 -6.00 -3.17 0.90
CA LEU A 121 -5.25 -2.23 1.75
C LEU A 121 -6.16 -1.13 2.31
N LEU A 122 -7.00 -0.53 1.45
CA LEU A 122 -7.95 0.52 1.82
C LEU A 122 -9.09 -0.01 2.73
N PHE A 123 -9.52 -1.26 2.55
CA PHE A 123 -10.50 -1.89 3.43
C PHE A 123 -9.93 -2.07 4.85
N LEU A 124 -8.70 -2.56 4.97
CA LEU A 124 -8.00 -2.61 6.26
C LEU A 124 -7.85 -1.22 6.87
N GLU A 125 -7.53 -0.22 6.05
CA GLU A 125 -7.34 1.17 6.48
C GLU A 125 -8.61 1.74 7.11
N ILE A 126 -9.73 1.67 6.38
CA ILE A 126 -11.01 2.26 6.80
C ILE A 126 -11.64 1.46 7.94
N SER A 127 -11.63 0.12 7.87
CA SER A 127 -12.22 -0.72 8.93
C SER A 127 -11.57 -0.46 10.29
N LEU A 128 -10.24 -0.39 10.30
CA LEU A 128 -9.45 -0.16 11.50
C LEU A 128 -9.71 1.22 12.10
N ILE A 129 -9.70 2.27 11.28
CA ILE A 129 -9.99 3.64 11.75
C ILE A 129 -11.42 3.73 12.28
N ALA A 130 -12.38 3.13 11.57
CA ALA A 130 -13.78 3.12 11.99
C ALA A 130 -13.96 2.39 13.34
N PHE A 131 -13.28 1.27 13.53
CA PHE A 131 -13.29 0.51 14.78
C PHE A 131 -12.69 1.31 15.93
N LEU A 132 -11.54 1.95 15.73
CA LEU A 132 -10.86 2.73 16.76
C LEU A 132 -11.64 4.00 17.15
N LEU A 133 -12.39 4.58 16.22
CA LEU A 133 -13.25 5.75 16.46
C LEU A 133 -14.56 5.42 17.18
N GLN A 134 -15.07 4.18 17.11
CA GLN A 134 -16.31 3.82 17.79
C GLN A 134 -16.16 3.80 19.32
N GLY A 135 -14.97 3.47 19.82
CA GLY A 135 -14.70 3.33 21.25
C GLY A 135 -15.53 2.20 21.89
N ASN A 136 -15.34 1.99 23.19
CA ASN A 136 -15.89 0.87 24.00
C ASN A 136 -17.43 0.91 24.21
N ARG A 137 -18.22 1.33 23.22
CA ARG A 137 -19.66 1.65 23.35
C ARG A 137 -20.61 0.54 22.89
N ALA A 138 -20.12 -0.59 22.38
CA ALA A 138 -20.94 -1.70 21.93
C ALA A 138 -20.27 -3.04 22.25
N SER A 139 -21.05 -4.12 22.25
CA SER A 139 -20.48 -5.47 22.33
C SER A 139 -19.46 -5.65 21.21
N ASP A 140 -18.29 -6.18 21.55
CA ASP A 140 -17.10 -6.24 20.68
C ASP A 140 -17.39 -6.79 19.27
N LEU A 141 -18.31 -7.76 19.17
CA LEU A 141 -18.72 -8.36 17.90
C LEU A 141 -19.66 -7.49 17.05
N GLU A 142 -20.62 -6.82 17.69
CA GLU A 142 -21.58 -5.98 16.99
C GLU A 142 -20.90 -4.72 16.45
N ALA A 143 -20.02 -4.11 17.25
CA ALA A 143 -19.17 -3.01 16.82
C ALA A 143 -18.30 -3.40 15.62
N LEU A 144 -17.64 -4.56 15.70
CA LEU A 144 -16.82 -5.10 14.62
C LEU A 144 -17.63 -5.33 13.34
N THR A 145 -18.75 -6.04 13.45
CA THR A 145 -19.58 -6.37 12.27
C THR A 145 -20.09 -5.10 11.61
N ARG A 146 -20.54 -4.12 12.41
CA ARG A 146 -21.00 -2.83 11.90
C ARG A 146 -19.89 -2.07 11.18
N THR A 147 -18.68 -2.03 11.75
CA THR A 147 -17.54 -1.33 11.12
C THR A 147 -17.11 -2.01 9.82
N PHE A 148 -17.07 -3.34 9.79
CA PHE A 148 -16.75 -4.12 8.61
C PHE A 148 -17.78 -3.97 7.50
N VAL A 149 -19.07 -3.94 7.84
CA VAL A 149 -20.14 -3.71 6.86
C VAL A 149 -20.02 -2.30 6.28
N VAL A 150 -19.84 -1.28 7.14
CA VAL A 150 -19.71 0.11 6.67
C VAL A 150 -18.46 0.30 5.81
N SER A 151 -17.30 -0.17 6.26
CA SER A 151 -16.06 -0.09 5.48
C SER A 151 -16.17 -0.91 4.20
N GLY A 152 -16.80 -2.09 4.25
CA GLY A 152 -17.01 -2.96 3.11
C GLY A 152 -17.87 -2.31 2.03
N VAL A 153 -18.95 -1.63 2.41
CA VAL A 153 -19.80 -0.87 1.47
C VAL A 153 -19.02 0.30 0.84
N ILE A 154 -18.25 1.05 1.64
CA ILE A 154 -17.43 2.16 1.13
C ILE A 154 -16.39 1.64 0.12
N VAL A 155 -15.67 0.57 0.46
CA VAL A 155 -14.66 -0.02 -0.43
C VAL A 155 -15.31 -0.64 -1.66
N ALA A 156 -16.46 -1.30 -1.52
CA ALA A 156 -17.18 -1.86 -2.66
C ALA A 156 -17.60 -0.74 -3.64
N ALA A 157 -18.11 0.39 -3.14
CA ALA A 157 -18.42 1.55 -3.99
C ALA A 157 -17.17 2.10 -4.68
N ASP A 158 -16.04 2.20 -3.97
CA ASP A 158 -14.76 2.63 -4.53
C ASP A 158 -14.25 1.68 -5.62
N VAL A 159 -14.33 0.37 -5.39
CA VAL A 159 -13.98 -0.69 -6.35
C VAL A 159 -14.88 -0.64 -7.58
N LEU A 160 -16.20 -0.51 -7.38
CA LEU A 160 -17.15 -0.41 -8.49
C LEU A 160 -16.87 0.82 -9.34
N LEU A 161 -16.63 1.98 -8.71
CA LEU A 161 -16.26 3.21 -9.41
C LEU A 161 -14.99 2.99 -10.24
N LYS A 162 -13.92 2.48 -9.63
CA LYS A 162 -12.65 2.21 -10.34
C LYS A 162 -12.84 1.20 -11.47
N SER A 163 -13.64 0.16 -11.26
CA SER A 163 -13.95 -0.87 -12.25
C SER A 163 -14.69 -0.29 -13.46
N ILE A 164 -15.67 0.58 -13.26
CA ILE A 164 -16.39 1.27 -14.35
C ILE A 164 -15.45 2.16 -15.16
N TYR A 165 -14.59 2.94 -14.51
CA TYR A 165 -13.60 3.76 -15.22
C TYR A 165 -12.57 2.93 -15.99
N LEU A 166 -12.16 1.80 -15.42
CA LEU A 166 -11.17 0.92 -16.00
C LEU A 166 -11.70 0.11 -17.19
N PHE A 167 -12.80 -0.62 -17.00
CA PHE A 167 -13.34 -1.55 -17.99
C PHE A 167 -14.44 -0.94 -18.86
N GLY A 168 -15.20 0.02 -18.33
CA GLY A 168 -16.27 0.70 -19.07
C GLY A 168 -15.72 1.83 -19.95
N PHE A 169 -14.92 2.73 -19.36
CA PHE A 169 -14.35 3.87 -20.09
C PHE A 169 -12.94 3.62 -20.65
N GLY A 170 -12.32 2.47 -20.34
CA GLY A 170 -10.99 2.12 -20.86
C GLY A 170 -9.86 3.02 -20.35
N VAL A 171 -10.03 3.67 -19.18
CA VAL A 171 -9.01 4.56 -18.62
C VAL A 171 -7.94 3.73 -17.90
N PRO A 172 -6.66 3.76 -18.32
CA PRO A 172 -5.58 2.96 -17.71
C PRO A 172 -5.20 3.51 -16.34
N LEU A 173 -5.95 3.12 -15.30
CA LEU A 173 -5.76 3.61 -13.93
C LEU A 173 -4.46 3.14 -13.28
N PHE A 174 -3.96 1.96 -13.67
CA PHE A 174 -2.79 1.30 -13.06
C PHE A 174 -1.61 1.08 -14.02
N VAL A 175 -1.77 1.48 -15.29
CA VAL A 175 -0.70 1.43 -16.29
C VAL A 175 -0.14 2.83 -16.47
N ASP A 176 1.16 2.99 -16.25
CA ASP A 176 1.92 4.22 -16.52
C ASP A 176 2.74 4.04 -17.79
N GLY A 177 2.29 4.64 -18.89
CA GLY A 177 3.06 4.73 -20.13
C GLY A 177 3.89 6.02 -20.18
N PRO A 178 5.12 5.99 -20.74
CA PRO A 178 5.92 7.21 -20.92
C PRO A 178 5.17 8.22 -21.79
N GLY A 179 4.86 9.40 -21.24
CA GLY A 179 4.27 10.52 -21.97
C GLY A 179 2.74 10.63 -21.94
N GLN A 180 2.01 9.68 -21.35
CA GLN A 180 0.53 9.73 -21.34
C GLN A 180 -0.03 10.29 -20.01
N SER A 181 0.05 11.61 -19.82
CA SER A 181 -0.64 12.30 -18.72
C SER A 181 -2.13 12.38 -19.01
N ASN A 182 -2.86 11.30 -18.70
CA ASN A 182 -4.31 11.28 -18.83
C ASN A 182 -4.93 12.12 -17.70
N ARG A 183 -5.44 13.31 -18.05
CA ARG A 183 -6.05 14.26 -17.09
C ARG A 183 -7.17 13.62 -16.25
N VAL A 184 -7.94 12.70 -16.83
CA VAL A 184 -9.05 12.03 -16.14
C VAL A 184 -8.52 11.05 -15.08
N LYS A 185 -7.47 10.28 -15.41
CA LYS A 185 -6.78 9.39 -14.48
C LYS A 185 -6.31 10.17 -13.25
N TRP A 186 -5.48 11.20 -13.47
CA TRP A 186 -4.90 11.97 -12.37
C TRP A 186 -5.95 12.76 -11.59
N GLY A 187 -7.01 13.26 -12.24
CA GLY A 187 -8.15 13.87 -11.57
C GLY A 187 -8.86 12.93 -10.58
N LEU A 188 -9.10 11.66 -10.98
CA LEU A 188 -9.69 10.66 -10.10
C LEU A 188 -8.78 10.35 -8.90
N TRP A 189 -7.48 10.19 -9.14
CA TRP A 189 -6.49 9.99 -8.08
C TRP A 189 -6.40 11.19 -7.12
N ILE A 190 -6.48 12.43 -7.63
CA ILE A 190 -6.50 13.65 -6.82
C ILE A 190 -7.73 13.67 -5.92
N ILE A 191 -8.94 13.43 -6.45
CA ILE A 191 -10.17 13.43 -5.64
C ILE A 191 -10.09 12.38 -4.54
N HIS A 192 -9.64 11.17 -4.88
CA HIS A 192 -9.49 10.08 -3.93
C HIS A 192 -8.47 10.41 -2.83
N LYS A 193 -7.29 10.93 -3.19
CA LYS A 193 -6.24 11.30 -2.22
C LYS A 193 -6.59 12.54 -1.41
N LEU A 194 -7.33 13.49 -1.99
CA LEU A 194 -7.87 14.64 -1.29
C LEU A 194 -8.85 14.20 -0.19
N LEU A 195 -9.76 13.27 -0.52
CA LEU A 195 -10.72 12.73 0.45
C LEU A 195 -10.01 12.05 1.62
N LEU A 196 -9.05 11.17 1.35
CA LEU A 196 -8.27 10.50 2.40
C LEU A 196 -7.49 11.51 3.25
N THR A 197 -6.79 12.46 2.62
CA THR A 197 -6.04 13.51 3.31
C THR A 197 -6.95 14.36 4.18
N ALA A 198 -8.15 14.71 3.71
CA ALA A 198 -9.13 15.46 4.48
C ALA A 198 -9.62 14.66 5.70
N ILE A 199 -9.95 13.37 5.54
CA ILE A 199 -10.38 12.52 6.66
C ILE A 199 -9.28 12.42 7.72
N TYR A 200 -8.04 12.13 7.32
CA TYR A 200 -6.91 12.07 8.26
C TYR A 200 -6.60 13.43 8.91
N GLY A 201 -6.67 14.51 8.13
CA GLY A 201 -6.51 15.87 8.62
C GLY A 201 -7.59 16.26 9.64
N LEU A 202 -8.83 15.84 9.42
CA LEU A 202 -9.92 16.03 10.38
C LEU A 202 -9.69 15.27 11.69
N ILE A 203 -9.17 14.04 11.62
CA ILE A 203 -8.82 13.25 12.82
C ILE A 203 -7.70 13.95 13.61
N LEU A 204 -6.65 14.43 12.94
CA LEU A 204 -5.56 15.21 13.57
C LEU A 204 -6.07 16.53 14.15
N PHE A 205 -6.94 17.23 13.44
CA PHE A 205 -7.57 18.45 13.93
C PHE A 205 -8.39 18.19 15.19
N MET A 206 -9.15 17.10 15.21
CA MET A 206 -9.94 16.68 16.36
C MET A 206 -9.05 16.33 17.56
N HIS A 207 -7.83 15.82 17.33
CA HIS A 207 -6.83 15.57 18.37
C HIS A 207 -6.31 16.86 19.04
N HIS A 208 -6.05 17.90 18.26
CA HIS A 208 -5.59 19.19 18.78
C HIS A 208 -6.72 20.08 19.33
N SER A 209 -7.97 19.70 19.08
CA SER A 209 -9.15 20.42 19.52
C SER A 209 -9.68 19.91 20.86
N LYS A 210 -10.68 20.62 21.42
CA LYS A 210 -11.39 20.23 22.65
C LYS A 210 -12.15 18.90 22.53
N TRP A 211 -12.24 18.35 21.32
CA TRP A 211 -12.92 17.08 20.99
C TRP A 211 -12.02 15.85 21.17
N ARG A 212 -10.79 16.04 21.69
CA ARG A 212 -9.82 14.97 21.95
C ARG A 212 -10.38 13.82 22.79
N GLU A 213 -11.32 14.09 23.69
CA GLU A 213 -11.95 13.10 24.57
C GLU A 213 -12.73 11.99 23.81
N ARG A 214 -13.06 12.20 22.53
CA ARG A 214 -13.67 11.15 21.68
C ARG A 214 -12.65 10.25 20.97
N LEU A 215 -11.37 10.59 20.99
CA LEU A 215 -10.31 9.82 20.33
C LEU A 215 -9.68 8.81 21.29
N PRO A 216 -9.18 7.67 20.79
CA PRO A 216 -8.48 6.70 21.60
C PRO A 216 -7.23 7.33 22.23
N ALA A 217 -7.00 7.12 23.53
CA ALA A 217 -5.89 7.73 24.28
C ALA A 217 -4.50 7.16 23.95
N ARG A 218 -4.38 6.28 22.94
CA ARG A 218 -3.13 5.56 22.63
C ARG A 218 -2.19 6.43 21.77
N PRO A 219 -0.93 6.66 22.19
CA PRO A 219 0.02 7.47 21.42
C PRO A 219 0.38 6.84 20.05
N ALA A 220 0.45 5.50 19.97
CA ALA A 220 0.73 4.78 18.73
C ALA A 220 -0.30 5.05 17.62
N PHE A 221 -1.57 5.23 18.00
CA PHE A 221 -2.64 5.57 17.05
C PHE A 221 -2.37 6.93 16.37
N TYR A 222 -1.92 7.93 17.12
CA TYR A 222 -1.67 9.25 16.55
C TYR A 222 -0.45 9.28 15.65
N ASN A 223 0.59 8.50 15.97
CA ASN A 223 1.74 8.32 15.08
C ASN A 223 1.31 7.71 13.74
N TYR A 224 0.43 6.69 13.79
CA TYR A 224 -0.16 6.08 12.59
C TYR A 224 -0.97 7.11 11.77
N ILE A 225 -1.90 7.83 12.40
CA ILE A 225 -2.71 8.85 11.72
C ILE A 225 -1.84 9.95 11.10
N CYS A 226 -0.79 10.40 11.79
CA CYS A 226 0.16 11.39 11.28
C CYS A 226 0.93 10.87 10.06
N ALA A 227 1.48 9.64 10.13
CA ALA A 227 2.18 9.02 9.02
C ALA A 227 1.28 8.87 7.79
N MET A 228 0.04 8.41 7.98
CA MET A 228 -0.94 8.24 6.89
C MET A 228 -1.40 9.58 6.30
N PHE A 229 -1.55 10.62 7.13
CA PHE A 229 -1.80 11.96 6.66
C PHE A 229 -0.66 12.47 5.76
N LEU A 230 0.60 12.32 6.20
CA LEU A 230 1.77 12.76 5.43
C LEU A 230 1.90 12.00 4.11
N ILE A 231 1.76 10.67 4.12
CA ILE A 231 1.83 9.85 2.90
C ILE A 231 0.74 10.26 1.91
N ASN A 232 -0.50 10.46 2.37
CA ASN A 232 -1.60 10.87 1.49
C ASN A 232 -1.45 12.32 1.00
N ALA A 233 -0.93 13.24 1.81
CA ALA A 233 -0.65 14.62 1.42
C ALA A 233 0.47 14.69 0.36
N ILE A 234 1.56 13.94 0.55
CA ILE A 234 2.64 13.83 -0.45
C ILE A 234 2.10 13.16 -1.72
N SER A 235 1.24 12.14 -1.60
CA SER A 235 0.57 11.52 -2.75
C SER A 235 -0.29 12.52 -3.53
N LEU A 236 -1.08 13.32 -2.83
CA LEU A 236 -1.95 14.34 -3.42
C LEU A 236 -1.11 15.39 -4.15
N PHE A 237 -0.06 15.88 -3.50
CA PHE A 237 0.89 16.81 -4.11
C PHE A 237 1.55 16.22 -5.36
N SER A 238 1.96 14.95 -5.32
CA SER A 238 2.50 14.24 -6.48
C SER A 238 1.51 14.21 -7.65
N CYS A 239 0.24 13.86 -7.40
CA CYS A 239 -0.77 13.82 -8.45
C CYS A 239 -1.05 15.21 -9.06
N VAL A 240 -1.05 16.27 -8.26
CA VAL A 240 -1.19 17.65 -8.75
C VAL A 240 0.01 18.04 -9.62
N LEU A 241 1.23 17.69 -9.22
CA LEU A 241 2.44 17.94 -10.01
C LEU A 241 2.41 17.19 -11.35
N ILE A 242 1.99 15.92 -11.36
CA ILE A 242 1.86 15.13 -12.60
C ILE A 242 0.81 15.73 -13.53
N GLN A 243 -0.32 16.19 -12.99
CA GLN A 243 -1.35 16.86 -13.78
C GLN A 243 -0.83 18.18 -14.40
N ASN A 244 0.08 18.88 -13.73
CA ASN A 244 0.75 20.07 -14.25
C ASN A 244 1.93 19.76 -15.19
N GLY A 245 2.17 18.47 -15.50
CA GLY A 245 3.25 18.03 -16.40
C GLY A 245 4.65 18.06 -15.78
N ALA A 246 4.77 18.26 -14.45
CA ALA A 246 6.06 18.25 -13.78
C ALA A 246 6.57 16.81 -13.60
N GLY A 247 7.68 16.46 -14.26
CA GLY A 247 8.28 15.12 -14.20
C GLY A 247 8.65 14.67 -12.78
N PHE A 248 8.99 15.60 -11.90
CA PHE A 248 9.23 15.33 -10.48
C PHE A 248 8.04 14.65 -9.78
N GLY A 249 6.81 14.90 -10.24
CA GLY A 249 5.61 14.27 -9.70
C GLY A 249 5.61 12.74 -9.87
N PHE A 250 6.13 12.21 -10.99
CA PHE A 250 6.23 10.76 -11.20
C PHE A 250 7.22 10.11 -10.24
N TRP A 251 8.36 10.75 -9.99
CA TRP A 251 9.35 10.28 -9.02
C TRP A 251 8.75 10.23 -7.61
N LEU A 252 8.08 11.31 -7.20
CA LEU A 252 7.45 11.40 -5.87
C LEU A 252 6.31 10.38 -5.71
N HIS A 253 5.51 10.18 -6.76
CA HIS A 253 4.47 9.15 -6.79
C HIS A 253 5.04 7.74 -6.66
N GLY A 254 6.16 7.45 -7.34
CA GLY A 254 6.89 6.19 -7.21
C GLY A 254 7.40 5.96 -5.78
N LEU A 255 8.00 6.98 -5.16
CA LEU A 255 8.46 6.93 -3.77
C LEU A 255 7.31 6.65 -2.80
N VAL A 256 6.19 7.36 -2.93
CA VAL A 256 4.99 7.15 -2.12
C VAL A 256 4.45 5.73 -2.28
N THR A 257 4.43 5.22 -3.51
CA THR A 257 3.97 3.85 -3.81
C THR A 257 4.86 2.82 -3.13
N LEU A 258 6.18 3.00 -3.20
CA LEU A 258 7.15 2.16 -2.51
C LEU A 258 6.89 2.17 -0.99
N CYS A 259 6.81 3.36 -0.38
CA CYS A 259 6.55 3.49 1.05
C CYS A 259 5.22 2.83 1.47
N TYR A 260 4.16 3.03 0.69
CA TYR A 260 2.85 2.47 0.99
C TYR A 260 2.87 0.93 0.93
N HIS A 261 3.37 0.34 -0.16
CA HIS A 261 3.38 -1.10 -0.32
C HIS A 261 4.40 -1.81 0.59
N SER A 262 5.49 -1.15 0.97
CA SER A 262 6.53 -1.74 1.83
C SER A 262 6.29 -1.53 3.33
N ALA A 263 5.81 -0.35 3.76
CA ALA A 263 5.76 0.02 5.17
C ALA A 263 4.35 0.00 5.79
N TYR A 264 3.28 0.13 5.00
CA TYR A 264 1.91 0.22 5.54
C TYR A 264 1.50 -1.00 6.38
N LEU A 265 1.66 -2.20 5.84
CA LEU A 265 1.27 -3.45 6.52
C LEU A 265 2.12 -3.71 7.79
N PRO A 266 3.45 -3.56 7.76
CA PRO A 266 4.26 -3.59 8.98
C PRO A 266 3.86 -2.55 10.03
N LEU A 267 3.62 -1.30 9.61
CA LEU A 267 3.19 -0.24 10.52
C LEU A 267 1.86 -0.61 11.19
N LEU A 268 0.87 -1.06 10.41
CA LEU A 268 -0.42 -1.51 10.92
C LEU A 268 -0.24 -2.65 11.94
N TYR A 269 0.58 -3.65 11.62
CA TYR A 269 0.83 -4.76 12.54
C TYR A 269 1.46 -4.26 13.85
N VAL A 270 2.48 -3.42 13.80
CA VAL A 270 3.18 -2.92 15.00
C VAL A 270 2.26 -2.05 15.84
N THR A 271 1.46 -1.16 15.23
CA THR A 271 0.64 -0.21 15.98
C THR A 271 -0.62 -0.82 16.59
N PHE A 272 -1.07 -1.98 16.12
CA PHE A 272 -2.34 -2.57 16.55
C PHE A 272 -2.25 -4.01 17.01
N LEU A 273 -1.56 -4.88 16.27
CA LEU A 273 -1.52 -6.31 16.56
C LEU A 273 -0.39 -6.68 17.53
N ALA A 274 0.77 -6.05 17.41
CA ALA A 274 1.92 -6.36 18.26
C ALA A 274 1.61 -6.09 19.74
N ASP A 275 1.00 -4.95 20.06
CA ASP A 275 0.60 -4.58 21.42
C ASP A 275 -0.34 -5.64 22.03
N PHE A 276 -1.33 -6.14 21.27
CA PHE A 276 -2.24 -7.19 21.76
C PHE A 276 -1.49 -8.47 22.14
N PHE A 277 -0.56 -8.92 21.28
CA PHE A 277 0.21 -10.13 21.56
C PHE A 277 1.15 -9.96 22.76
N GLN A 278 1.64 -8.74 23.03
CA GLN A 278 2.46 -8.42 24.19
C GLN A 278 1.64 -8.33 25.48
N GLU A 279 0.46 -7.69 25.45
CA GLU A 279 -0.45 -7.60 26.59
C GLU A 279 -0.90 -9.00 27.05
N GLU A 280 -1.17 -9.93 26.10
CA GLU A 280 -1.49 -11.31 26.44
C GLU A 280 -0.31 -12.09 27.03
N ASP A 281 0.92 -11.87 26.55
CA ASP A 281 2.13 -12.50 27.10
C ASP A 281 2.36 -12.08 28.55
N LEU A 282 2.29 -10.77 28.83
CA LEU A 282 2.40 -10.25 30.19
C LEU A 282 1.29 -10.80 31.10
N ARG A 283 0.07 -10.96 30.59
CA ARG A 283 -1.03 -11.54 31.35
C ARG A 283 -0.77 -13.02 31.66
N LEU A 284 -0.26 -13.79 30.70
CA LEU A 284 0.06 -15.20 30.88
C LEU A 284 1.19 -15.38 31.91
N GLU A 285 2.24 -14.55 31.84
CA GLU A 285 3.34 -14.53 32.79
C GLU A 285 2.86 -14.16 34.20
N ASN A 286 1.98 -13.18 34.34
CA ASN A 286 1.41 -12.81 35.64
C ASN A 286 0.57 -13.94 36.25
N VAL A 287 -0.25 -14.64 35.45
CA VAL A 287 -1.03 -15.80 35.92
C VAL A 287 -0.09 -16.91 36.37
N TYR A 288 0.90 -17.25 35.55
CA TYR A 288 1.89 -18.26 35.88
C TYR A 288 2.67 -17.92 37.16
N TYR A 289 3.08 -16.65 37.32
CA TYR A 289 3.75 -16.18 38.52
C TYR A 289 2.86 -16.26 39.76
N SER A 290 1.56 -15.92 39.62
CA SER A 290 0.61 -16.07 40.72
C SER A 290 0.39 -17.53 41.11
N GLU A 291 0.34 -18.46 40.14
CA GLU A 291 0.23 -19.90 40.42
C GLU A 291 1.49 -20.43 41.12
N MET A 292 2.69 -19.99 40.71
CA MET A 292 3.94 -20.33 41.40
C MET A 292 3.99 -19.77 42.81
N LYS A 293 3.47 -18.55 43.01
CA LYS A 293 3.34 -17.94 44.34
C LYS A 293 2.38 -18.72 45.23
N ASP A 294 1.20 -19.08 44.73
CA ASP A 294 0.21 -19.84 45.49
C ASP A 294 0.68 -21.28 45.80
N ALA A 295 1.56 -21.82 44.96
CA ALA A 295 2.23 -23.10 45.21
C ALA A 295 3.35 -23.03 46.28
N GLY A 296 3.57 -21.86 46.90
CA GLY A 296 4.60 -21.66 47.93
C GLY A 296 6.04 -21.66 47.39
N PHE A 297 6.22 -21.56 46.06
CA PHE A 297 7.55 -21.60 45.44
C PHE A 297 8.40 -20.37 45.76
N PHE A 298 7.77 -19.29 46.24
CA PHE A 298 8.42 -18.04 46.65
C PHE A 298 8.39 -17.80 48.17
N ASP A 299 7.80 -18.72 48.95
CA ASP A 299 7.88 -18.71 50.41
C ASP A 299 9.22 -19.31 50.85
N ALA A 300 10.32 -18.72 50.39
CA ALA A 300 11.62 -18.97 50.99
C ALA A 300 11.77 -17.99 52.14
N ASP A 301 11.71 -18.52 53.36
CA ASP A 301 12.14 -17.85 54.58
C ASP A 301 13.59 -17.36 54.39
N TRP A 302 13.76 -16.07 54.07
CA TRP A 302 15.06 -15.40 54.16
C TRP A 302 15.28 -15.02 55.63
N GLU A 303 15.61 -16.01 56.45
CA GLU A 303 16.30 -15.78 57.74
C GLU A 303 17.83 -15.73 57.54
#